data_AF-R7UU15-F1
#
_entry.id   AF-R7UU15-F1
#
_cell.length_a   1.000
_cell.length_b   1.000
_cell.length_c   1.000
_cell.angle_alpha   90.00
_cell.angle_beta   90.00
_cell.angle_gamma   90.00
#
_symmetry.space_group_name_H-M   'P 1'
#
loop_
_entity.id
_entity.type
_entity.pdbx_description
1 polymer ?
#
loop_
_entity_poly.entity_id
_entity_poly.type
_entity_poly.pdbx_seq_one_letter_code
_entity_poly.pdbx_strand_id
1 'polypeptide(L)'
;MLHNSISDIDECLGESGVDYDKDCHKCTNTIGSYTCSCDHGYELLPNGTSCGDVDECERGTYDVDCHICVNLIGSHTCLCNDTYTLDVKNNNETCTGQLTSLLIRKCSP
;
A
#
# COMPACT_ATOMS: atom_id res chain seq x y z
N MET A 1 -9.67 20.46 -45.20
CA MET A 1 -9.87 19.00 -45.29
C MET A 1 -9.04 18.37 -44.17
N LEU A 2 -9.76 17.74 -43.23
CA LEU A 2 -9.38 16.92 -42.08
C LEU A 2 -7.88 16.55 -41.91
N HIS A 3 -7.30 16.91 -40.75
CA HIS A 3 -6.14 16.21 -40.20
C HIS A 3 -6.59 14.77 -39.90
N ASN A 4 -6.34 13.90 -40.88
CA ASN A 4 -6.84 12.52 -40.94
C ASN A 4 -5.84 11.62 -40.19
N SER A 5 -6.32 11.06 -39.08
CA SER A 5 -5.70 10.07 -38.19
C SER A 5 -4.53 10.56 -37.34
N ILE A 6 -4.82 11.25 -36.23
CA ILE A 6 -3.91 11.24 -35.07
C ILE A 6 -4.04 9.84 -34.47
N SER A 7 -3.17 8.92 -34.88
CA SER A 7 -2.97 7.69 -34.12
C SER A 7 -2.44 8.11 -32.76
N ASP A 8 -3.19 7.77 -31.73
CA ASP A 8 -2.78 7.94 -30.35
C ASP A 8 -1.45 7.21 -30.09
N ILE A 9 -0.54 7.84 -29.35
CA ILE A 9 0.71 7.22 -28.94
C ILE A 9 0.43 6.49 -27.63
N ASP A 10 0.60 5.18 -27.61
CA ASP A 10 0.41 4.42 -26.37
C ASP A 10 1.64 4.60 -25.48
N GLU A 11 1.57 5.52 -24.52
CA GLU A 11 2.68 5.80 -23.62
C GLU A 11 2.97 4.63 -22.66
N CYS A 12 2.04 3.68 -22.49
CA CYS A 12 2.23 2.48 -21.68
C CYS A 12 3.09 1.41 -22.38
N LEU A 13 3.32 1.51 -23.70
CA LEU A 13 4.15 0.58 -24.45
C LEU A 13 5.64 0.97 -24.49
N GLY A 14 6.01 2.09 -23.86
CA GLY A 14 7.40 2.40 -23.53
C GLY A 14 8.30 2.73 -24.72
N GLU A 15 8.01 3.82 -25.45
CA GLU A 15 8.96 4.41 -26.41
C GLU A 15 9.04 5.94 -26.25
N SER A 16 9.77 6.43 -25.23
CA SER A 16 10.41 7.76 -25.18
C SER A 16 11.18 8.00 -23.87
N GLY A 17 12.24 7.22 -23.59
CA GLY A 17 13.30 7.61 -22.62
C GLY A 17 12.91 7.82 -21.15
N VAL A 18 11.65 7.62 -20.78
CA VAL A 18 11.15 7.56 -19.40
C VAL A 18 10.38 6.25 -19.34
N ASP A 19 10.77 5.39 -18.41
CA ASP A 19 10.10 4.13 -18.17
C ASP A 19 8.83 4.42 -17.37
N TYR A 20 7.80 4.94 -18.06
CA TYR A 20 6.54 5.30 -17.43
C TYR A 20 5.89 4.09 -16.74
N ASP A 21 6.16 2.87 -17.20
CA ASP A 21 5.73 1.61 -16.58
C ASP A 21 6.49 1.28 -15.27
N LYS A 22 7.69 1.82 -15.05
CA LYS A 22 8.46 1.52 -13.82
C LYS A 22 8.02 2.30 -12.60
N ASP A 23 7.63 3.56 -12.75
CA ASP A 23 7.19 4.39 -11.63
C ASP A 23 5.67 4.31 -11.43
N CYS A 24 4.93 3.95 -12.48
CA CYS A 24 3.49 3.76 -12.49
C CYS A 24 3.17 2.27 -12.40
N HIS A 25 2.63 1.78 -11.28
CA HIS A 25 2.37 0.34 -11.14
C HIS A 25 1.34 -0.18 -12.16
N LYS A 26 0.38 0.66 -12.57
CA LYS A 26 -0.64 0.35 -13.56
C LYS A 26 -0.91 1.55 -14.47
N CYS A 27 -0.43 1.47 -15.71
CA CYS A 27 -0.66 2.45 -16.76
C CYS A 27 -1.92 2.12 -17.57
N THR A 28 -2.72 3.13 -17.90
CA THR A 28 -3.86 3.02 -18.82
C THR A 28 -3.79 4.15 -19.84
N ASN A 29 -3.56 3.77 -21.09
CA ASN A 29 -3.51 4.71 -22.22
C ASN A 29 -4.89 5.35 -22.49
N THR A 30 -4.90 6.63 -22.84
CA THR A 30 -6.10 7.41 -23.15
C THR A 30 -5.86 8.29 -24.38
N ILE A 31 -6.92 8.70 -25.08
CA ILE A 31 -6.70 9.54 -26.28
C ILE A 31 -6.07 10.88 -25.87
N GLY A 32 -4.81 11.08 -26.30
CA GLY A 32 -4.02 12.28 -26.04
C GLY A 32 -3.28 12.32 -24.70
N SER A 33 -3.29 11.24 -23.89
CA SER A 33 -2.53 11.13 -22.64
C SER A 33 -2.58 9.71 -22.05
N TYR A 34 -2.14 9.52 -20.81
CA TYR A 34 -2.31 8.27 -20.08
C TYR A 34 -2.68 8.56 -18.62
N THR A 35 -3.18 7.54 -17.93
CA THR A 35 -3.50 7.60 -16.51
C THR A 35 -2.72 6.54 -15.75
N CYS A 36 -2.35 6.89 -14.52
CA CYS A 36 -1.61 6.02 -13.62
C CYS A 36 -2.42 5.68 -12.38
N SER A 37 -2.30 4.42 -11.96
CA SER A 37 -2.84 3.95 -10.69
C SER A 37 -1.82 3.13 -9.93
N CYS A 38 -1.91 3.18 -8.61
CA CYS A 38 -0.96 2.55 -7.70
C CYS A 38 -1.54 1.27 -7.09
N ASP A 39 -0.65 0.37 -6.70
CA ASP A 39 -1.04 -0.83 -5.95
C ASP A 39 -1.39 -0.49 -4.51
N HIS A 40 -1.97 -1.46 -3.79
CA HIS A 40 -2.25 -1.33 -2.37
C HIS A 40 -0.98 -1.00 -1.59
N GLY A 41 -1.08 -0.09 -0.61
CA GLY A 41 0.06 0.43 0.15
C GLY A 41 0.81 1.57 -0.54
N TYR A 42 0.32 2.05 -1.69
CA TYR A 42 0.92 3.16 -2.43
C TYR A 42 -0.13 4.20 -2.84
N GLU A 43 0.30 5.45 -2.99
CA GLU A 43 -0.52 6.55 -3.47
C GLU A 43 0.15 7.27 -4.65
N LEU A 44 -0.68 7.87 -5.51
CA LEU A 44 -0.18 8.63 -6.65
C LEU A 44 0.45 9.93 -6.15
N LEU A 45 1.74 10.12 -6.44
CA LEU A 45 2.48 11.31 -6.07
C LEU A 45 1.94 12.55 -6.81
N PRO A 46 2.25 13.77 -6.33
CA PRO A 46 1.77 15.01 -6.97
C PRO A 46 2.19 15.19 -8.43
N ASN A 47 3.18 14.44 -8.91
CA ASN A 47 3.57 14.41 -10.32
C ASN A 47 2.53 13.72 -11.22
N GLY A 48 1.59 12.96 -10.64
CA GLY A 48 0.51 12.26 -11.35
C GLY A 48 0.94 10.98 -12.09
N THR A 49 2.21 10.59 -11.98
CA THR A 49 2.80 9.53 -12.82
C THR A 49 3.61 8.51 -12.04
N SER A 50 3.85 8.74 -10.74
CA SER A 50 4.66 7.85 -9.91
C SER A 50 3.91 7.46 -8.64
N CYS A 51 4.14 6.24 -8.18
CA CYS A 51 3.58 5.72 -6.95
C CYS A 51 4.57 5.86 -5.79
N GLY A 52 4.12 6.49 -4.70
CA GLY A 52 4.86 6.60 -3.46
C GLY A 52 4.29 5.68 -2.41
N ASP A 53 5.15 5.14 -1.55
CA ASP A 53 4.75 4.38 -0.37
C ASP A 53 3.82 5.20 0.53
N VAL A 54 2.77 4.57 1.04
CA VAL A 54 1.86 5.17 2.01
C VAL A 54 2.34 4.80 3.39
N ASP A 55 2.83 5.79 4.16
CA ASP A 55 3.16 5.54 5.55
C ASP A 55 1.87 5.44 6.39
N GLU A 56 1.40 4.22 6.62
CA GLU A 56 0.18 4.02 7.40
C GLU A 56 0.34 4.42 8.86
N CYS A 57 1.58 4.40 9.40
CA CYS A 57 1.89 4.80 10.77
C CYS A 57 1.76 6.31 10.97
N GLU A 58 2.22 7.12 10.00
CA GLU A 58 2.05 8.58 10.04
C GLU A 58 0.59 8.99 9.78
N ARG A 59 -0.11 8.25 8.92
CA ARG A 59 -1.52 8.54 8.58
C ARG A 59 -2.51 8.06 9.64
N GLY A 60 -2.08 7.19 10.56
CA GLY A 60 -2.94 6.60 11.58
C GLY A 60 -4.00 5.66 10.98
N THR A 61 -3.72 5.04 9.84
CA THR A 61 -4.64 4.14 9.13
C THR A 61 -4.40 2.65 9.44
N TYR A 62 -3.56 2.36 10.43
CA TYR A 62 -3.25 1.01 10.92
C TYR A 62 -4.28 0.51 11.96
N ASP A 63 -4.23 -0.78 12.31
CA ASP A 63 -5.15 -1.40 13.26
C ASP A 63 -4.96 -0.92 14.71
N VAL A 64 -6.05 -0.72 15.46
CA VAL A 64 -6.00 -0.23 16.85
C VAL A 64 -5.32 -1.20 17.82
N ASP A 65 -5.38 -2.50 17.54
CA ASP A 65 -4.74 -3.57 18.32
C ASP A 65 -3.26 -3.75 17.89
N CYS A 66 -2.73 -2.88 17.03
CA CYS A 66 -1.30 -2.70 16.79
C CYS A 66 -0.67 -1.87 17.92
N HIS A 67 0.24 -2.46 18.70
CA HIS A 67 0.89 -1.75 19.81
C HIS A 67 1.92 -0.72 19.34
N ILE A 68 2.78 -1.12 18.40
CA ILE A 68 3.81 -0.26 17.81
C ILE A 68 3.77 -0.50 16.30
N CYS A 69 3.38 0.51 15.54
CA CYS A 69 3.37 0.48 14.08
C CYS A 69 4.80 0.68 13.54
N VAL A 70 5.15 -0.11 12.53
CA VAL A 70 6.40 0.00 11.77
C VAL A 70 6.03 0.04 10.29
N ASN A 71 6.34 1.17 9.63
CA ASN A 71 6.10 1.32 8.21
C ASN A 71 7.09 0.46 7.40
N LEU A 72 6.62 -0.18 6.35
CA LEU A 72 7.39 -0.97 5.40
C LEU A 72 7.08 -0.48 3.98
N ILE A 73 7.94 -0.78 3.01
CA ILE A 73 7.65 -0.39 1.62
C ILE A 73 6.47 -1.24 1.10
N GLY A 74 5.34 -0.58 0.83
CA GLY A 74 4.09 -1.12 0.31
C GLY A 74 3.16 -1.73 1.36
N SER A 75 3.43 -1.56 2.66
CA SER A 75 2.65 -2.14 3.77
C SER A 75 3.13 -1.57 5.11
N HIS A 76 2.51 -1.98 6.21
CA HIS A 76 3.08 -1.82 7.55
C HIS A 76 3.12 -3.16 8.29
N THR A 77 3.77 -3.17 9.44
CA THR A 77 3.70 -4.28 10.39
C THR A 77 3.66 -3.76 11.83
N CYS A 78 3.34 -4.66 12.75
CA CYS A 78 3.21 -4.35 14.16
C CYS A 78 4.25 -5.08 15.01
N LEU A 79 4.83 -4.36 15.96
CA LEU A 79 5.58 -4.97 17.06
C LEU A 79 4.65 -5.11 18.27
N CYS A 80 4.61 -6.32 18.82
CA CYS A 80 3.75 -6.66 19.94
C CYS A 80 4.49 -6.59 21.27
N ASN A 81 3.83 -6.02 22.26
CA ASN A 81 4.30 -6.03 23.64
C ASN A 81 4.30 -7.45 24.22
N ASP A 82 5.04 -7.63 25.31
CA ASP A 82 5.16 -8.91 26.01
C ASP A 82 3.80 -9.57 26.25
N THR A 83 3.73 -10.89 26.06
CA THR A 83 2.52 -11.75 26.13
C THR A 83 1.57 -11.70 24.93
N TYR A 84 1.82 -10.83 23.95
CA TYR A 84 1.10 -10.80 22.67
C TYR A 84 1.97 -11.35 21.54
N THR A 85 1.31 -11.88 20.52
CA THR A 85 1.94 -12.42 19.31
C THR A 85 1.38 -11.74 18.08
N LEU A 86 2.21 -11.60 17.06
CA LEU A 86 1.82 -11.07 15.77
C LEU A 86 0.76 -11.98 15.14
N ASP A 87 -0.37 -11.40 14.73
CA ASP A 87 -1.41 -12.14 14.04
C ASP A 87 -1.05 -12.32 12.57
N VAL A 88 -0.42 -13.45 12.28
CA VAL A 88 -0.02 -13.83 10.92
C VAL A 88 -1.21 -14.12 9.99
N LYS A 89 -2.44 -14.16 10.51
CA LYS A 89 -3.65 -14.31 9.69
C LYS A 89 -4.23 -12.98 9.23
N ASN A 90 -3.89 -11.89 9.92
CA ASN A 90 -4.28 -10.52 9.59
C ASN A 90 -3.07 -9.75 9.07
N ASN A 91 -2.42 -10.30 8.04
CA ASN A 91 -1.30 -9.67 7.33
C ASN A 91 -0.13 -9.14 8.19
N ASN A 92 0.01 -9.60 9.44
CA ASN A 92 0.98 -9.06 10.41
C ASN A 92 0.70 -7.59 10.83
N GLU A 93 -0.55 -7.16 10.77
CA GLU A 93 -1.00 -5.79 11.08
C GLU A 93 -1.68 -5.70 12.45
N THR A 94 -1.82 -6.82 13.17
CA THR A 94 -2.51 -6.87 14.46
C THR A 94 -1.72 -7.69 15.47
N CYS A 95 -1.77 -7.32 16.75
CA CYS A 95 -1.27 -8.13 17.84
C CYS A 95 -2.40 -8.90 18.51
N THR A 96 -2.33 -10.23 18.51
CA THR A 96 -3.27 -11.08 19.24
C THR A 96 -2.62 -11.64 20.49
N GLY A 97 -3.30 -11.51 21.62
CA GLY A 97 -2.91 -12.24 22.81
C GLY A 97 -3.22 -13.72 22.62
N GLN A 98 -2.33 -14.59 23.07
CA GLN A 98 -2.75 -15.96 23.33
C GLN A 98 -3.75 -15.90 24.49
N LEU A 99 -5.05 -15.84 24.21
CA LEU A 99 -6.03 -16.40 25.13
C LEU A 99 -5.68 -17.89 25.17
N THR A 100 -4.81 -18.29 26.10
CA THR A 100 -4.69 -19.69 26.45
C THR A 100 -6.10 -20.14 26.75
N SER A 101 -6.63 -21.03 25.92
CA SER A 101 -8.00 -21.52 26.00
C SER A 101 -8.24 -22.37 27.26
N LEU A 102 -7.45 -22.23 28.33
CA LEU A 102 -7.70 -22.79 29.64
C LEU A 102 -7.10 -21.89 30.75
N LEU A 103 -8.00 -21.33 31.57
CA LEU A 103 -7.85 -21.07 33.02
C LEU A 103 -6.79 -20.03 33.48
N ILE A 104 -7.31 -19.03 34.22
CA ILE A 104 -6.64 -18.13 35.18
C ILE A 104 -6.12 -16.79 34.62
N ARG A 105 -6.98 -15.75 34.69
CA ARG A 105 -6.62 -14.57 35.48
C ARG A 105 -7.67 -14.37 36.56
N LYS A 106 -7.31 -14.82 37.76
CA LYS A 106 -7.91 -14.31 39.00
C LYS A 106 -7.81 -12.78 38.97
N CYS A 107 -8.92 -12.11 39.20
CA CYS A 107 -8.85 -10.84 39.90
C CYS A 107 -8.81 -11.16 41.40
N SER A 108 -7.70 -10.80 42.05
CA SER A 108 -7.59 -10.58 43.50
C SER A 108 -6.37 -9.68 43.75
N PRO A 109 -6.32 -8.92 44.86
CA PRO A 109 -7.25 -8.92 46.00
C PRO A 109 -8.56 -8.17 45.77
#